data_AF-A0A327JC91-F1
#
_entry.id   AF-A0A327JC91-F1
#
_cell.length_a   1.000
_cell.length_b   1.000
_cell.length_c   1.000
_cell.angle_alpha   90.00
_cell.angle_beta   90.00
_cell.angle_gamma   90.00
#
_symmetry.space_group_name_H-M   'P 1'
#
loop_
_entity.id
_entity.type
_entity.pdbx_description
1 polymer ?
#
loop_
_entity_poly.entity_id
_entity_poly.type
_entity_poly.pdbx_seq_one_letter_code
_entity_poly.pdbx_strand_id
1 'polypeptide(L)'
;MTFKVGFWGYPNPEITKEINSKYPNCEWIDLDIDFEYPQSNILPDAYCKIIKNIIDNSLYIKPDLIVATIGKDKCDSGWFASYLLKDLGFNVIQSIFEDISKRKDTPISESDIPLRNKIELITGNIIKQKKYELKKVDAKFGFWGVPPNDLSILELFPNETHVFGWTRCVEANVPADIELEMMVDENIPTVFYSQAFCAKSQLAKYLAKKYDGLYVDIDDYSTNSVKAKIEAFLKLR
;
A
#
# COMPACT_ATOMS: atom_id res chain seq x y z
N MET A 1 -8.74 19.60 -21.14
CA MET A 1 -8.53 18.29 -20.49
C MET A 1 -7.51 18.49 -19.39
N THR A 2 -7.76 17.94 -18.21
CA THR A 2 -6.79 17.94 -17.10
C THR A 2 -5.66 16.98 -17.41
N PHE A 3 -4.40 17.37 -17.18
CA PHE A 3 -3.24 16.50 -17.35
C PHE A 3 -3.27 15.39 -16.30
N LYS A 4 -3.27 14.13 -16.71
CA LYS A 4 -3.38 12.97 -15.82
C LYS A 4 -2.04 12.31 -15.58
N VAL A 5 -1.69 12.14 -14.32
CA VAL A 5 -0.47 11.46 -13.88
C VAL A 5 -0.88 10.17 -13.17
N GLY A 6 -0.65 9.03 -13.82
CA GLY A 6 -0.75 7.74 -13.15
C GLY A 6 0.47 7.50 -12.27
N PHE A 7 0.31 6.86 -11.11
CA PHE A 7 1.45 6.45 -10.27
C PHE A 7 1.16 5.15 -9.53
N TRP A 8 2.20 4.57 -8.92
CA TRP A 8 2.05 3.50 -7.92
C TRP A 8 3.19 3.53 -6.92
N GLY A 9 2.98 2.92 -5.75
CA GLY A 9 3.98 2.90 -4.68
C GLY A 9 4.21 4.30 -4.11
N TYR A 10 5.44 4.59 -3.68
CA TYR A 10 5.77 5.91 -3.12
C TYR A 10 6.74 6.68 -4.04
N PRO A 11 6.24 7.56 -4.93
CA PRO A 11 7.10 8.36 -5.78
C PRO A 11 8.05 9.26 -4.98
N ASN A 12 9.26 9.45 -5.48
CA ASN A 12 10.21 10.41 -4.94
C ASN A 12 9.57 11.81 -4.85
N PRO A 13 9.55 12.44 -3.66
CA PRO A 13 8.92 13.75 -3.47
C PRO A 13 9.45 14.87 -4.38
N GLU A 14 10.71 14.80 -4.82
CA GLU A 14 11.23 15.81 -5.76
C GLU A 14 10.64 15.64 -7.17
N ILE A 15 10.39 14.39 -7.60
CA ILE A 15 9.71 14.11 -8.88
C ILE A 15 8.26 14.61 -8.83
N THR A 16 7.53 14.34 -7.74
CA THR A 16 6.15 14.82 -7.60
C THR A 16 6.09 16.35 -7.59
N LYS A 17 7.04 17.01 -6.91
CA LYS A 17 7.18 18.47 -6.89
C LYS A 17 7.50 19.06 -8.27
N GLU A 18 8.42 18.47 -9.02
CA GLU A 18 8.74 18.91 -10.38
C GLU A 18 7.53 18.82 -11.31
N ILE A 19 6.83 17.67 -11.28
CA ILE A 19 5.64 17.44 -12.11
C ILE A 19 4.53 18.42 -11.75
N ASN A 20 4.23 18.60 -10.45
CA ASN A 20 3.22 19.56 -9.99
C ASN A 20 3.57 21.01 -10.36
N SER A 21 4.86 21.34 -10.45
CA SER A 21 5.32 22.66 -10.90
C SER A 21 5.18 22.83 -12.40
N LYS A 22 5.48 21.79 -13.18
CA LYS A 22 5.41 21.78 -14.65
C LYS A 22 3.98 21.70 -15.18
N TYR A 23 3.12 20.96 -14.48
CA TYR A 23 1.71 20.77 -14.81
C TYR A 23 0.82 21.16 -13.62
N PRO A 24 0.62 22.48 -13.38
CA PRO A 24 -0.26 22.95 -12.33
C PRO A 24 -1.66 22.37 -12.51
N ASN A 25 -2.24 21.84 -11.42
CA ASN A 25 -3.56 21.18 -11.40
C ASN A 25 -3.64 19.84 -12.14
N CYS A 26 -2.52 19.15 -12.36
CA CYS A 26 -2.58 17.76 -12.82
C CYS A 26 -3.34 16.88 -11.81
N GLU A 27 -4.04 15.89 -12.36
CA GLU A 27 -4.77 14.88 -11.60
C GLU A 27 -3.85 13.69 -11.36
N TRP A 28 -3.58 13.36 -10.10
CA TRP A 28 -2.82 12.17 -9.75
C TRP A 28 -3.77 11.00 -9.52
N ILE A 29 -3.51 9.88 -10.17
CA ILE A 29 -4.33 8.68 -10.12
C ILE A 29 -3.46 7.53 -9.65
N ASP A 30 -3.82 6.93 -8.51
CA ASP A 30 -3.15 5.74 -8.03
C ASP A 30 -3.60 4.54 -8.87
N LEU A 31 -2.69 4.02 -9.68
CA LEU A 31 -2.96 2.94 -10.61
C LEU A 31 -3.01 1.58 -9.91
N ASP A 32 -2.64 1.46 -8.64
CA ASP A 32 -2.74 0.20 -7.90
C ASP A 32 -4.12 -0.08 -7.29
N ILE A 33 -5.02 0.91 -7.31
CA ILE A 33 -6.42 0.77 -6.89
C ILE A 33 -7.22 -0.07 -7.88
N ASP A 34 -8.10 -0.94 -7.39
CA ASP A 34 -9.08 -1.62 -8.23
C ASP A 34 -10.23 -0.67 -8.58
N PHE A 35 -10.24 -0.17 -9.83
CA PHE A 35 -11.34 0.62 -10.40
C PHE A 35 -12.36 -0.23 -11.15
N GLU A 36 -12.24 -1.56 -11.09
CA GLU A 36 -13.08 -2.52 -11.81
C GLU A 36 -13.06 -2.33 -13.34
N TYR A 37 -11.95 -1.81 -13.88
CA TYR A 37 -11.78 -1.69 -15.32
C TYR A 37 -11.57 -3.05 -16.01
N PRO A 38 -11.87 -3.15 -17.32
CA PRO A 38 -11.74 -4.40 -18.06
C PRO A 38 -10.33 -4.97 -18.01
N GLN A 39 -10.23 -6.28 -17.81
CA GLN A 39 -8.96 -6.99 -17.82
C GLN A 39 -8.32 -6.95 -19.21
N SER A 40 -7.06 -6.56 -19.28
CA SER A 40 -6.27 -6.51 -20.51
C SER A 40 -5.80 -7.88 -20.99
N ASN A 41 -5.74 -8.87 -20.09
CA ASN A 41 -5.18 -10.20 -20.30
C ASN A 41 -3.71 -10.20 -20.78
N ILE A 42 -2.96 -9.14 -20.51
CA ILE A 42 -1.51 -9.07 -20.78
C ILE A 42 -0.73 -9.91 -19.77
N LEU A 43 -1.20 -9.93 -18.52
CA LEU A 43 -0.58 -10.68 -17.43
C LEU A 43 -1.28 -12.03 -17.23
N PRO A 44 -0.58 -13.05 -16.68
CA PRO A 44 -1.21 -14.32 -16.32
C PRO A 44 -2.37 -14.16 -15.35
N ASP A 45 -3.30 -15.12 -15.36
CA ASP A 45 -4.44 -15.13 -14.43
C ASP A 45 -3.99 -15.12 -12.97
N ALA A 46 -3.09 -16.05 -12.63
CA ALA A 46 -2.45 -16.17 -11.32
C ALA A 46 -1.26 -15.21 -11.20
N TYR A 47 -1.56 -13.96 -10.92
CA TYR A 47 -0.57 -12.90 -10.77
C TYR A 47 -1.02 -11.87 -9.73
N CYS A 48 -0.08 -11.11 -9.17
CA CYS A 48 -0.38 -10.10 -8.16
C CYS A 48 -1.46 -9.11 -8.66
N LYS A 49 -2.63 -9.12 -8.00
CA LYS A 49 -3.78 -8.28 -8.37
C LYS A 49 -3.46 -6.79 -8.46
N ILE A 50 -2.67 -6.26 -7.53
CA ILE A 50 -2.17 -4.87 -7.55
C ILE A 50 -1.44 -4.55 -8.87
N ILE A 51 -0.65 -5.49 -9.40
CA ILE A 51 0.05 -5.27 -10.67
C ILE A 51 -0.90 -5.41 -11.86
N LYS A 52 -1.90 -6.30 -11.78
CA LYS A 52 -2.98 -6.37 -12.78
C LYS A 52 -3.73 -5.04 -12.86
N ASN A 53 -4.11 -4.47 -11.70
CA ASN A 53 -4.72 -3.14 -11.61
C ASN A 53 -3.83 -2.08 -12.30
N ILE A 54 -2.52 -2.05 -12.02
CA ILE A 54 -1.61 -1.08 -12.65
C ILE A 54 -1.67 -1.16 -14.19
N ILE A 55 -1.63 -2.36 -14.76
CA ILE A 55 -1.66 -2.54 -16.22
C ILE A 55 -3.04 -2.20 -16.79
N ASP A 56 -4.11 -2.76 -16.21
CA ASP A 56 -5.48 -2.59 -16.69
C ASP A 56 -5.92 -1.13 -16.59
N ASN A 57 -5.63 -0.47 -15.47
CA ASN A 57 -5.89 0.96 -15.26
C ASN A 57 -5.10 1.83 -16.24
N SER A 58 -3.81 1.53 -16.48
CA SER A 58 -3.01 2.31 -17.44
C SER A 58 -3.61 2.26 -18.84
N LEU A 59 -4.00 1.07 -19.30
CA LEU A 59 -4.57 0.86 -20.64
C LEU A 59 -5.95 1.48 -20.82
N TYR A 60 -6.76 1.44 -19.77
CA TYR A 60 -8.09 2.03 -19.79
C TYR A 60 -8.04 3.56 -19.69
N ILE A 61 -7.35 4.09 -18.68
CA ILE A 61 -7.31 5.52 -18.36
C ILE A 61 -6.49 6.30 -19.38
N LYS A 62 -5.38 5.71 -19.86
CA LYS A 62 -4.39 6.35 -20.74
C LYS A 62 -3.84 7.67 -20.17
N PRO A 63 -3.19 7.66 -18.98
CA PRO A 63 -2.63 8.87 -18.40
C PRO A 63 -1.55 9.48 -19.31
N ASP A 64 -1.42 10.81 -19.26
CA ASP A 64 -0.42 11.55 -20.05
C ASP A 64 1.02 11.26 -19.60
N LEU A 65 1.18 10.86 -18.34
CA LEU A 65 2.44 10.51 -17.71
C LEU A 65 2.20 9.42 -16.66
N ILE A 66 3.16 8.51 -16.51
CA ILE A 66 3.18 7.50 -15.46
C ILE A 66 4.44 7.70 -14.61
N VAL A 67 4.30 7.77 -13.30
CA VAL A 67 5.42 7.76 -12.33
C VAL A 67 5.48 6.39 -11.66
N ALA A 68 6.42 5.59 -12.14
CA ALA A 68 6.61 4.20 -11.77
C ALA A 68 7.64 4.05 -10.66
N THR A 69 7.22 3.70 -9.45
CA THR A 69 8.20 3.43 -8.38
C THR A 69 8.85 2.06 -8.57
N ILE A 70 10.19 2.02 -8.52
CA ILE A 70 11.02 0.83 -8.81
C ILE A 70 12.11 0.57 -7.76
N GLY A 71 12.10 1.32 -6.65
CA GLY A 71 13.06 1.14 -5.55
C GLY A 71 12.66 0.03 -4.58
N LYS A 72 13.38 -0.11 -3.47
CA LYS A 72 13.10 -1.12 -2.43
C LYS A 72 11.71 -1.03 -1.78
N ASP A 73 10.99 0.07 -1.97
CA ASP A 73 9.61 0.20 -1.54
C ASP A 73 8.60 -0.55 -2.43
N LYS A 74 9.02 -0.95 -3.65
CA LYS A 74 8.20 -1.73 -4.59
C LYS A 74 8.91 -3.04 -4.97
N CYS A 75 8.12 -4.04 -5.39
CA CYS A 75 8.66 -5.32 -5.84
C CYS A 75 9.09 -5.29 -7.31
N ASP A 76 9.83 -6.32 -7.72
CA ASP A 76 10.25 -6.51 -9.13
C ASP A 76 9.07 -6.53 -10.10
N SER A 77 7.89 -7.00 -9.69
CA SER A 77 6.70 -6.96 -10.54
C SER A 77 6.28 -5.52 -10.89
N GLY A 78 6.45 -4.57 -9.97
CA GLY A 78 6.23 -3.14 -10.24
C GLY A 78 7.31 -2.55 -11.16
N TRP A 79 8.57 -3.00 -10.99
CA TRP A 79 9.66 -2.67 -11.90
C TRP A 79 9.38 -3.17 -13.32
N PHE A 80 8.99 -4.44 -13.50
CA PHE A 80 8.63 -5.02 -14.79
C PHE A 80 7.45 -4.28 -15.44
N ALA A 81 6.40 -3.94 -14.67
CA ALA A 81 5.27 -3.18 -15.17
C ALA A 81 5.70 -1.84 -15.80
N SER A 82 6.70 -1.16 -15.23
CA SER A 82 7.24 0.09 -15.80
C SER A 82 7.84 -0.09 -17.19
N TYR A 83 8.51 -1.22 -17.45
CA TYR A 83 9.10 -1.54 -18.75
C TYR A 83 8.03 -1.95 -19.76
N LEU A 84 7.07 -2.78 -19.35
CA LEU A 84 5.95 -3.19 -20.21
C LEU A 84 5.17 -1.97 -20.67
N LEU A 85 4.79 -1.07 -19.76
CA LEU A 85 4.02 0.12 -20.13
C LEU A 85 4.83 1.06 -21.03
N LYS A 86 6.14 1.19 -20.82
CA LYS A 86 7.00 1.97 -21.72
C LYS A 86 7.05 1.38 -23.14
N ASP A 87 7.16 0.05 -23.25
CA ASP A 87 7.14 -0.66 -24.54
C ASP A 87 5.79 -0.53 -25.25
N LEU A 88 4.69 -0.53 -24.49
CA LEU A 88 3.33 -0.25 -24.97
C LEU A 88 3.08 1.22 -25.35
N GLY A 89 4.11 2.08 -25.28
CA GLY A 89 4.07 3.45 -25.75
C GLY A 89 3.67 4.50 -24.70
N PHE A 90 3.58 4.13 -23.43
CA PHE A 90 3.33 5.11 -22.36
C PHE A 90 4.57 5.93 -22.03
N ASN A 91 4.34 7.19 -21.64
CA ASN A 91 5.38 8.03 -21.08
C ASN A 91 5.60 7.67 -19.61
N VAL A 92 6.66 6.92 -19.32
CA VAL A 92 6.96 6.40 -17.96
C VAL A 92 8.23 7.04 -17.41
N ILE A 93 8.12 7.69 -16.26
CA ILE A 93 9.24 8.11 -15.41
C ILE A 93 9.41 7.08 -14.30
N GLN A 94 10.59 6.49 -14.19
CA GLN A 94 10.92 5.61 -13.07
C GLN A 94 11.36 6.43 -11.85
N SER A 95 10.91 6.02 -10.67
CA SER A 95 11.09 6.73 -9.41
C SER A 95 11.72 5.81 -8.37
N ILE A 96 12.69 6.33 -7.62
CA ILE A 96 13.36 5.64 -6.50
C ILE A 96 13.41 6.62 -5.33
N PHE A 97 12.98 6.15 -4.15
CA PHE A 97 13.05 6.90 -2.90
C PHE A 97 13.46 6.00 -1.73
N GLU A 98 14.75 6.06 -1.38
CA GLU A 98 15.36 5.21 -0.34
C GLU A 98 16.03 6.01 0.78
N ASP A 99 15.74 7.31 0.88
CA ASP A 99 16.22 8.12 2.00
C ASP A 99 15.43 7.76 3.27
N ILE A 100 16.13 7.18 4.23
CA ILE A 100 15.59 6.76 5.54
C ILE A 100 16.09 7.66 6.68
N SER A 101 16.83 8.72 6.38
CA SER A 101 17.50 9.55 7.39
C SER A 101 16.54 10.37 8.27
N LYS A 102 15.29 10.56 7.81
CA LYS A 102 14.30 11.43 8.45
C LYS A 102 12.96 10.73 8.60
N ARG A 103 12.86 9.83 9.58
CA ARG A 103 11.57 9.28 10.02
C ARG A 103 10.69 10.39 10.57
N LYS A 104 9.45 10.48 10.08
CA LYS A 104 8.41 11.31 10.68
C LYS A 104 7.59 10.49 11.68
N ASP A 105 6.93 11.18 12.59
CA ASP A 105 5.92 10.57 13.47
C ASP A 105 4.76 9.99 12.66
N THR A 106 4.08 9.00 13.22
CA THR A 106 2.99 8.27 12.57
C THR A 106 1.66 8.40 13.34
N PRO A 107 1.10 9.62 13.45
CA PRO A 107 -0.09 9.89 14.25
C PRO A 107 -1.37 9.19 13.74
N ILE A 108 -1.47 8.89 12.45
CA ILE A 108 -2.59 8.14 11.85
C ILE A 108 -2.50 6.67 12.27
N SER A 109 -1.32 6.05 12.14
CA SER A 109 -1.09 4.65 12.52
C SER A 109 -1.45 4.36 13.99
N GLU A 110 -1.25 5.33 14.89
CA GLU A 110 -1.46 5.18 16.34
C GLU A 110 -2.79 5.80 16.85
N SER A 111 -3.64 6.29 15.94
CA SER A 111 -4.88 6.99 16.29
C SER A 111 -6.05 6.07 16.67
N ASP A 112 -7.19 6.64 17.10
CA ASP A 112 -8.44 5.94 17.42
C ASP A 112 -9.49 5.92 16.30
N ILE A 113 -9.12 6.28 15.07
CA ILE A 113 -10.03 6.19 13.93
C ILE A 113 -10.14 4.74 13.43
N PRO A 114 -11.16 4.36 12.64
CA PRO A 114 -11.27 3.02 12.07
C PRO A 114 -10.05 2.63 11.22
N LEU A 115 -9.64 1.36 11.27
CA LEU A 115 -8.44 0.88 10.56
C LEU A 115 -8.48 1.18 9.05
N ARG A 116 -9.64 0.96 8.41
CA ARG A 116 -9.86 1.32 7.00
C ARG A 116 -9.49 2.78 6.73
N ASN A 117 -9.99 3.70 7.56
CA ASN A 117 -9.72 5.13 7.44
C ASN A 117 -8.24 5.44 7.65
N LYS A 118 -7.53 4.73 8.53
CA LYS A 118 -6.07 4.90 8.69
C LYS A 118 -5.34 4.61 7.38
N ILE A 119 -5.63 3.46 6.77
CA ILE A 119 -5.00 3.05 5.51
C ILE A 119 -5.32 4.05 4.39
N GLU A 120 -6.60 4.41 4.21
CA GLU A 120 -7.04 5.36 3.18
C GLU A 120 -6.43 6.75 3.36
N LEU A 121 -6.30 7.25 4.60
CA LEU A 121 -5.64 8.53 4.85
C LEU A 121 -4.15 8.46 4.55
N ILE A 122 -3.46 7.39 4.96
CA ILE A 122 -2.02 7.24 4.73
C ILE A 122 -1.72 7.19 3.23
N THR A 123 -2.44 6.36 2.46
CA THR A 123 -2.23 6.26 1.01
C THR A 123 -2.65 7.53 0.28
N GLY A 124 -3.77 8.15 0.68
CA GLY A 124 -4.23 9.43 0.12
C GLY A 124 -3.27 10.60 0.33
N ASN A 125 -2.28 10.46 1.22
CA ASN A 125 -1.27 11.49 1.51
C ASN A 125 0.05 11.30 0.74
N ILE A 126 0.21 10.24 -0.06
CA ILE A 126 1.45 9.93 -0.79
C ILE A 126 1.88 11.12 -1.67
N ILE A 127 0.95 11.64 -2.47
CA ILE A 127 1.23 12.77 -3.38
C ILE A 127 1.22 14.11 -2.64
N LYS A 128 0.25 14.30 -1.74
CA LYS A 128 0.06 15.55 -1.02
C LYS A 128 -0.13 15.27 0.47
N GLN A 129 0.96 15.42 1.21
CA GLN A 129 0.96 15.24 2.65
C GLN A 129 0.07 16.26 3.35
N LYS A 130 -0.70 15.77 4.31
CA LYS A 130 -1.52 16.57 5.21
C LYS A 130 -1.12 16.26 6.65
N LYS A 131 -1.25 17.27 7.51
CA LYS A 131 -1.09 17.09 8.95
C LYS A 131 -2.45 16.81 9.56
N TYR A 132 -2.49 15.90 10.53
CA TYR A 132 -3.70 15.55 11.26
C TYR A 132 -3.42 15.63 12.76
N GLU A 133 -4.38 16.20 13.48
CA GLU A 133 -4.42 16.14 14.94
C GLU A 133 -5.42 15.05 15.32
N LEU A 134 -4.90 13.84 15.54
CA LEU A 134 -5.69 12.67 15.89
C LEU A 134 -5.38 12.24 17.32
N LYS A 135 -6.39 11.71 18.01
CA LYS A 135 -6.21 11.19 19.36
C LYS A 135 -5.42 9.88 19.28
N LYS A 136 -4.22 9.88 19.86
CA LYS A 136 -3.42 8.65 20.07
C LYS A 136 -4.10 7.75 21.10
N VAL A 137 -4.05 6.43 20.86
CA VAL A 137 -4.55 5.40 21.78
C VAL A 137 -3.52 4.31 21.98
N ASP A 138 -3.61 3.60 23.09
CA ASP A 138 -2.85 2.37 23.29
C ASP A 138 -3.42 1.27 22.38
N ALA A 139 -2.52 0.52 21.75
CA ALA A 139 -2.91 -0.54 20.83
C ALA A 139 -3.53 -1.72 21.59
N LYS A 140 -4.66 -2.23 21.09
CA LYS A 140 -5.18 -3.55 21.48
C LYS A 140 -4.80 -4.63 20.48
N PHE A 141 -4.64 -4.23 19.21
CA PHE A 141 -4.30 -5.11 18.11
C PHE A 141 -3.33 -4.44 17.15
N GLY A 142 -2.60 -5.24 16.39
CA GLY A 142 -1.79 -4.78 15.27
C GLY A 142 -2.36 -5.22 13.94
N PHE A 143 -2.25 -4.36 12.93
CA PHE A 143 -2.36 -4.73 11.53
C PHE A 143 -1.05 -4.42 10.82
N TRP A 144 -0.34 -5.45 10.37
CA TRP A 144 0.89 -5.33 9.61
C TRP A 144 0.59 -5.64 8.14
N GLY A 145 1.03 -4.78 7.22
CA GLY A 145 0.96 -5.12 5.79
C GLY A 145 1.10 -3.94 4.84
N VAL A 146 0.85 -4.24 3.57
CA VAL A 146 0.55 -3.26 2.51
C VAL A 146 -0.97 -3.00 2.49
N PRO A 147 -1.44 -1.88 1.89
CA PRO A 147 -2.88 -1.67 1.67
C PRO A 147 -3.50 -2.87 0.91
N PRO A 148 -4.57 -3.49 1.44
CA PRO A 148 -5.26 -4.57 0.75
C PRO A 148 -5.96 -4.08 -0.53
N ASN A 149 -6.05 -4.95 -1.54
CA ASN A 149 -6.97 -4.73 -2.67
C ASN A 149 -8.43 -4.67 -2.16
N ASP A 150 -8.82 -5.64 -1.33
CA ASP A 150 -10.11 -5.66 -0.65
C ASP A 150 -10.03 -4.98 0.73
N LEU A 151 -10.40 -3.70 0.78
CA LEU A 151 -10.40 -2.92 2.03
C LEU A 151 -11.45 -3.39 3.05
N SER A 152 -12.44 -4.22 2.67
CA SER A 152 -13.51 -4.65 3.58
C SER A 152 -13.01 -5.50 4.75
N ILE A 153 -11.83 -6.14 4.62
CA ILE A 153 -11.23 -6.87 5.75
C ILE A 153 -10.83 -5.96 6.91
N LEU A 154 -10.59 -4.68 6.62
CA LEU A 154 -10.12 -3.71 7.62
C LEU A 154 -11.27 -3.29 8.55
N GLU A 155 -12.52 -3.52 8.15
CA GLU A 155 -13.72 -3.23 8.93
C GLU A 155 -13.94 -4.23 10.06
N LEU A 156 -13.22 -5.36 10.06
CA LEU A 156 -13.28 -6.39 11.11
C LEU A 156 -12.53 -5.97 12.38
N PHE A 157 -11.68 -4.95 12.29
CA PHE A 157 -10.77 -4.55 13.35
C PHE A 157 -11.38 -3.45 14.22
N PRO A 158 -11.12 -3.47 15.54
CA PRO A 158 -11.50 -2.36 16.41
C PRO A 158 -10.62 -1.13 16.12
N ASN A 159 -11.09 0.04 16.56
CA ASN A 159 -10.43 1.33 16.34
C ASN A 159 -9.03 1.40 16.98
N GLU A 160 -8.81 0.71 18.10
CA GLU A 160 -7.54 0.61 18.81
C GLU A 160 -6.52 -0.33 18.12
N THR A 161 -6.67 -0.56 16.81
CA THR A 161 -5.71 -1.32 16.00
C THR A 161 -4.63 -0.42 15.46
N HIS A 162 -3.38 -0.62 15.86
CA HIS A 162 -2.24 0.12 15.31
C HIS A 162 -1.81 -0.43 13.95
N VAL A 163 -1.34 0.46 13.07
CA VAL A 163 -0.80 0.09 11.75
C VAL A 163 0.70 -0.12 11.83
N PHE A 164 1.18 -1.25 11.31
CA PHE A 164 2.58 -1.62 11.17
C PHE A 164 2.92 -1.94 9.70
N GLY A 165 4.18 -2.27 9.43
CA GLY A 165 4.62 -2.68 8.11
C GLY A 165 4.79 -1.52 7.14
N TRP A 166 4.69 -1.81 5.84
CA TRP A 166 4.99 -0.84 4.79
C TRP A 166 4.08 0.39 4.85
N THR A 167 2.80 0.23 5.17
CA THR A 167 1.88 1.37 5.28
C THR A 167 2.33 2.38 6.36
N ARG A 168 2.87 1.91 7.50
CA ARG A 168 3.46 2.81 8.50
C ARG A 168 4.72 3.50 7.97
N CYS A 169 5.52 2.81 7.17
CA CYS A 169 6.72 3.39 6.55
C CYS A 169 6.36 4.53 5.57
N VAL A 170 5.25 4.38 4.82
CA VAL A 170 4.69 5.44 3.97
C VAL A 170 4.31 6.66 4.80
N GLU A 171 3.60 6.47 5.91
CA GLU A 171 3.24 7.56 6.81
C GLU A 171 4.47 8.27 7.39
N ALA A 172 5.48 7.49 7.80
CA ALA A 172 6.75 7.97 8.33
C ALA A 172 7.66 8.62 7.25
N ASN A 173 7.22 8.66 5.99
CA ASN A 173 7.95 9.20 4.84
C ASN A 173 9.27 8.46 4.55
N VAL A 174 9.34 7.18 4.88
CA VAL A 174 10.53 6.34 4.69
C VAL A 174 10.13 4.94 4.16
N PRO A 175 9.48 4.86 2.98
CA PRO A 175 8.81 3.64 2.51
C PRO A 175 9.76 2.46 2.23
N ALA A 176 11.07 2.72 2.13
CA ALA A 176 12.12 1.70 1.95
C ALA A 176 12.80 1.27 3.26
N ASP A 177 12.34 1.77 4.43
CA ASP A 177 12.94 1.49 5.73
C ASP A 177 12.54 0.11 6.26
N ILE A 178 13.38 -0.88 5.96
CA ILE A 178 13.13 -2.27 6.36
C ILE A 178 13.13 -2.46 7.89
N GLU A 179 13.91 -1.68 8.64
CA GLU A 179 13.93 -1.81 10.10
C GLU A 179 12.60 -1.36 10.70
N LEU A 180 12.07 -0.22 10.21
CA LEU A 180 10.75 0.25 10.60
C LEU A 180 9.64 -0.69 10.12
N GLU A 181 9.76 -1.26 8.92
CA GLU A 181 8.76 -2.20 8.41
C GLU A 181 8.68 -3.47 9.25
N MET A 182 9.83 -3.98 9.72
CA MET A 182 9.91 -5.19 10.55
C MET A 182 9.51 -4.98 12.00
N MET A 183 9.51 -3.73 12.48
CA MET A 183 9.15 -3.40 13.86
C MET A 183 7.66 -3.61 14.10
N VAL A 184 7.32 -4.39 15.12
CA VAL A 184 5.96 -4.59 15.62
C VAL A 184 5.97 -4.55 17.14
N ASP A 185 4.83 -4.26 17.77
CA ASP A 185 4.68 -4.45 19.20
C ASP A 185 4.45 -5.94 19.50
N GLU A 186 5.38 -6.55 20.24
CA GLU A 186 5.37 -7.97 20.56
C GLU A 186 4.33 -8.36 21.62
N ASN A 187 3.73 -7.38 22.29
CA ASN A 187 2.79 -7.61 23.38
C ASN A 187 1.33 -7.61 22.93
N ILE A 188 1.06 -7.32 21.65
CA ILE A 188 -0.30 -7.25 21.12
C ILE A 188 -0.53 -8.28 20.00
N PRO A 189 -1.73 -8.87 19.92
CA PRO A 189 -2.08 -9.76 18.82
C PRO A 189 -2.06 -8.99 17.49
N THR A 190 -1.26 -9.46 16.54
CA THR A 190 -1.09 -8.78 15.24
C THR A 190 -1.52 -9.67 14.09
N VAL A 191 -2.33 -9.12 13.18
CA VAL A 191 -2.63 -9.73 11.89
C VAL A 191 -1.60 -9.25 10.86
N PHE A 192 -0.92 -10.20 10.23
CA PHE A 192 0.08 -9.99 9.19
C PHE A 192 -0.53 -10.30 7.83
N TYR A 193 -0.88 -9.24 7.12
CA TYR A 193 -1.53 -9.29 5.82
C TYR A 193 -0.52 -9.21 4.67
N SER A 194 -0.76 -10.00 3.61
CA SER A 194 -0.12 -9.82 2.31
C SER A 194 -1.09 -10.05 1.17
N GLN A 195 -0.99 -9.27 0.10
CA GLN A 195 -1.61 -9.62 -1.17
C GLN A 195 -1.00 -10.92 -1.72
N ALA A 196 -1.79 -11.83 -2.28
CA ALA A 196 -1.28 -13.05 -2.90
C ALA A 196 -0.30 -12.70 -4.03
N PHE A 197 0.70 -13.57 -4.22
CA PHE A 197 1.80 -13.37 -5.16
C PHE A 197 2.70 -12.14 -4.88
N CYS A 198 2.52 -11.45 -3.74
CA CYS A 198 3.42 -10.39 -3.31
C CYS A 198 4.65 -10.95 -2.60
N ALA A 199 5.84 -10.42 -2.89
CA ALA A 199 7.08 -10.77 -2.19
C ALA A 199 7.02 -10.49 -0.67
N LYS A 200 6.18 -9.54 -0.24
CA LYS A 200 5.95 -9.23 1.18
C LYS A 200 5.34 -10.41 1.96
N SER A 201 4.75 -11.40 1.28
CA SER A 201 4.27 -12.64 1.91
C SER A 201 5.36 -13.35 2.71
N GLN A 202 6.62 -13.31 2.26
CA GLN A 202 7.76 -13.88 2.98
C GLN A 202 7.92 -13.21 4.36
N LEU A 203 7.91 -11.87 4.39
CA LEU A 203 8.09 -11.11 5.62
C LEU A 203 6.88 -11.24 6.54
N ALA A 204 5.67 -11.12 5.98
CA ALA A 204 4.41 -11.31 6.70
C ALA A 204 4.36 -12.67 7.42
N LYS A 205 4.70 -13.75 6.69
CA LYS A 205 4.69 -15.10 7.23
C LYS A 205 5.73 -15.30 8.32
N TYR A 206 6.93 -14.77 8.12
CA TYR A 206 8.01 -14.85 9.09
C TYR A 206 7.66 -14.12 10.38
N LEU A 207 7.19 -12.87 10.29
CA LEU A 207 6.83 -12.07 11.45
C LEU A 207 5.62 -12.64 12.19
N ALA A 208 4.60 -13.13 11.47
CA ALA A 208 3.48 -13.85 12.09
C ALA A 208 3.96 -15.03 12.93
N LYS A 209 4.91 -15.82 12.42
CA LYS A 209 5.48 -16.94 13.20
C LYS A 209 6.30 -16.44 14.38
N LYS A 210 7.09 -15.37 14.21
CA LYS A 210 7.97 -14.82 15.26
C LYS A 210 7.18 -14.25 16.45
N TYR A 211 6.04 -13.62 16.18
CA TYR A 211 5.25 -12.88 17.18
C TYR A 211 3.90 -13.55 17.51
N ASP A 212 3.75 -14.85 17.24
CA ASP A 212 2.49 -15.61 17.46
C ASP A 212 1.24 -14.92 16.87
N GLY A 213 1.43 -14.27 15.72
CA GLY A 213 0.41 -13.52 15.01
C GLY A 213 -0.33 -14.33 13.95
N LEU A 214 -1.37 -13.72 13.38
CA LEU A 214 -2.18 -14.33 12.32
C LEU A 214 -1.65 -13.95 10.94
N TYR A 215 -1.12 -14.91 10.19
CA TYR A 215 -0.85 -14.71 8.77
C TYR A 215 -2.12 -14.86 7.92
N VAL A 216 -2.36 -13.88 7.05
CA VAL A 216 -3.46 -13.86 6.07
C VAL A 216 -2.94 -13.38 4.72
N ASP A 217 -3.23 -14.16 3.68
CA ASP A 217 -3.11 -13.75 2.29
C ASP A 217 -4.44 -13.81 1.55
N ILE A 218 -4.62 -12.87 0.62
CA ILE A 218 -5.84 -12.69 -0.16
C ILE A 218 -5.45 -12.38 -1.59
N ASP A 219 -6.10 -13.02 -2.55
CA ASP A 219 -5.76 -12.88 -3.98
C ASP A 219 -6.53 -11.77 -4.70
N ASP A 220 -7.84 -11.69 -4.55
CA ASP A 220 -8.62 -10.59 -5.12
C ASP A 220 -9.50 -9.97 -4.04
N TYR A 221 -10.51 -10.74 -3.63
CA TYR A 221 -11.40 -10.41 -2.53
C TYR A 221 -11.36 -11.47 -1.44
N SER A 222 -11.60 -11.04 -0.21
CA SER A 222 -11.66 -11.91 0.94
C SER A 222 -12.88 -12.83 0.87
N THR A 223 -12.67 -14.10 1.20
CA THR A 223 -13.77 -15.05 1.38
C THR A 223 -14.34 -14.96 2.79
N ASN A 224 -15.57 -15.44 3.00
CA ASN A 224 -16.15 -15.54 4.35
C ASN A 224 -15.28 -16.35 5.32
N SER A 225 -14.53 -17.35 4.81
CA SER A 225 -13.61 -18.13 5.62
C SER A 225 -12.43 -17.29 6.12
N VAL A 226 -11.86 -16.44 5.26
CA VAL A 226 -10.79 -15.51 5.65
C VAL A 226 -11.28 -14.50 6.68
N LYS A 227 -12.47 -13.90 6.45
CA LYS A 227 -13.08 -12.96 7.40
C LYS A 227 -13.31 -13.61 8.77
N ALA A 228 -13.93 -14.80 8.80
CA ALA A 228 -14.18 -15.53 10.04
C ALA A 228 -12.88 -15.89 10.79
N LYS A 229 -11.80 -16.22 10.08
CA LYS A 229 -10.49 -16.50 10.68
C LYS A 229 -9.92 -15.26 11.37
N ILE A 230 -10.02 -14.08 10.74
CA ILE A 230 -9.59 -12.81 11.33
C ILE A 230 -10.45 -12.50 12.57
N GLU A 231 -11.77 -12.54 12.44
CA GLU A 231 -12.68 -12.26 13.55
C GLU A 231 -12.46 -13.19 14.75
N ALA A 232 -12.24 -14.49 14.52
CA ALA A 232 -11.95 -15.44 15.58
C ALA A 232 -10.64 -15.09 16.30
N PHE A 233 -9.59 -14.73 15.55
CA PHE A 233 -8.33 -14.30 16.13
C PHE A 233 -8.48 -13.05 17.01
N LEU A 234 -9.23 -12.05 16.54
CA LEU A 234 -9.48 -10.80 17.27
C LEU A 234 -10.36 -10.99 18.51
N LYS A 235 -11.25 -11.99 18.53
CA LYS A 235 -12.16 -12.24 19.67
C LYS A 235 -11.53 -13.11 20.76
N LEU A 236 -10.54 -13.94 20.42
CA LEU A 236 -9.98 -14.98 21.31
C LEU A 236 -8.63 -14.60 21.93
N ARG A 237 -8.10 -13.42 21.63
CA ARG A 237 -6.79 -12.94 22.11
C ARG A 237 -6.95 -11.68 22.94
#